data_AF-A0A5M3XXY6-F1
#
_entry.id   AF-A0A5M3XXY6-F1
#
_cell.length_a   1.000
_cell.length_b   1.000
_cell.length_c   1.000
_cell.angle_alpha   90.00
_cell.angle_beta   90.00
_cell.angle_gamma   90.00
#
_symmetry.space_group_name_H-M   'P 1'
#
loop_
_entity.id
_entity.type
_entity.pdbx_description
1 polymer ?
#
loop_
_entity_poly.entity_id
_entity_poly.type
_entity_poly.pdbx_seq_one_letter_code
_entity_poly.pdbx_strand_id
1 'polypeptide(L)'
;MHQRRLHMGLVAGVLAACLAGAAMGATATAHAAAAGCQVTYTVGTQWGGGFGANVTIKNLGDPLGSWTLRWTFGAGQTISQAWNAGVTQSGSAVTASNASWNGSLATGASTSFGFNGTWNNSSNPVPASFTLNGVTCTGSVTASPSPSPSPSPSASPSPSTPPVRTVRVFWLKPSNVAYDQRYPDGIAKVVQEAQRFFRQQLGKTFTLNNPVVEVVNGDQLQSWYENTPNCGDKYWWSVCNMQAELRRKFGLGAPDSRWINVGEISAEGDGAGGGGGNGWVILSGHDADGAAGINGPMNRWYGGMVHELGHAFGLPDATSTDGTCMSATFYSYPNCTFSQAQKNSILNGRYGSFLS
;
A
#
# COMPACT_ATOMS: atom_id res chain seq x y z
N MET A 1 89.16 -40.78 32.90
CA MET A 1 88.92 -40.54 34.33
C MET A 1 87.42 -40.39 34.56
N HIS A 2 86.88 -41.06 35.60
CA HIS A 2 85.56 -40.89 36.26
C HIS A 2 84.28 -41.11 35.41
N GLN A 3 83.67 -42.30 35.44
CA GLN A 3 82.62 -42.77 36.39
C GLN A 3 81.33 -41.92 36.43
N ARG A 4 80.20 -42.48 35.97
CA ARG A 4 79.14 -43.03 36.85
C ARG A 4 77.99 -43.68 36.06
N ARG A 5 77.51 -44.79 36.61
CA ARG A 5 76.31 -45.55 36.24
C ARG A 5 75.06 -44.99 36.96
N LEU A 6 73.89 -45.39 36.42
CA LEU A 6 72.63 -45.80 37.08
C LEU A 6 71.34 -44.96 36.85
N HIS A 7 70.43 -45.60 36.09
CA HIS A 7 69.03 -45.99 36.40
C HIS A 7 67.85 -44.99 36.39
N MET A 8 66.79 -45.53 35.74
CA MET A 8 65.35 -45.47 36.03
C MET A 8 64.55 -44.23 35.61
N GLY A 9 63.45 -44.50 34.90
CA GLY A 9 62.32 -43.58 34.78
C GLY A 9 61.54 -43.69 33.48
N LEU A 10 60.73 -44.73 33.35
CA LEU A 10 59.74 -44.93 32.29
C LEU A 10 58.54 -44.01 32.54
N VAL A 11 58.18 -43.11 31.62
CA VAL A 11 56.82 -42.56 31.53
C VAL A 11 56.47 -42.35 30.05
N ALA A 12 55.53 -43.16 29.58
CA ALA A 12 54.86 -42.99 28.30
C ALA A 12 53.87 -41.81 28.37
N GLY A 13 53.91 -40.95 27.36
CA GLY A 13 52.93 -39.87 27.15
C GLY A 13 52.66 -39.74 25.66
N VAL A 14 51.49 -40.22 25.25
CA VAL A 14 50.99 -40.29 23.87
C VAL A 14 50.42 -38.94 23.43
N LEU A 15 50.42 -38.71 22.11
CA LEU A 15 49.68 -37.73 21.27
C LEU A 15 50.45 -36.49 20.79
N ALA A 16 50.80 -36.49 19.50
CA ALA A 16 49.98 -35.87 18.44
C ALA A 16 50.86 -35.69 17.18
N ALA A 17 50.52 -36.38 16.09
CA ALA A 17 51.25 -36.28 14.82
C ALA A 17 51.04 -34.91 14.16
N CYS A 18 52.15 -34.25 13.82
CA CYS A 18 52.18 -32.99 13.10
C CYS A 18 52.12 -33.19 11.57
N LEU A 19 51.17 -32.47 10.95
CA LEU A 19 51.28 -31.75 9.67
C LEU A 19 51.82 -32.50 8.43
N ALA A 20 50.90 -32.91 7.56
CA ALA A 20 51.11 -32.91 6.11
C ALA A 20 50.06 -32.01 5.46
N GLY A 21 50.49 -30.85 4.99
CA GLY A 21 49.64 -29.89 4.28
C GLY A 21 49.28 -30.38 2.89
N ALA A 22 47.98 -30.49 2.63
CA ALA A 22 47.45 -30.53 1.28
C ALA A 22 46.84 -29.16 0.98
N ALA A 23 47.57 -28.36 0.20
CA ALA A 23 47.00 -27.18 -0.46
C ALA A 23 46.01 -27.68 -1.53
N MET A 24 44.76 -27.90 -1.12
CA MET A 24 43.65 -27.99 -2.07
C MET A 24 43.42 -26.58 -2.59
N GLY A 25 44.02 -26.29 -3.75
CA GLY A 25 43.57 -25.19 -4.59
C GLY A 25 42.10 -25.42 -4.87
N ALA A 26 41.24 -24.66 -4.18
CA ALA A 26 39.86 -24.52 -4.59
C ALA A 26 39.90 -23.88 -5.98
N THR A 27 39.79 -24.71 -7.01
CA THR A 27 39.25 -24.26 -8.30
C THR A 27 37.83 -23.81 -7.98
N ALA A 28 37.69 -22.54 -7.59
CA ALA A 28 36.42 -21.86 -7.69
C ALA A 28 36.05 -21.99 -9.16
N THR A 29 35.14 -22.92 -9.45
CA THR A 29 34.39 -22.88 -10.68
C THR A 29 33.83 -21.47 -10.72
N ALA A 30 34.40 -20.64 -11.59
CA ALA A 30 33.70 -19.47 -12.07
C ALA A 30 32.47 -20.04 -12.77
N HIS A 31 31.42 -20.30 -11.99
CA HIS A 31 30.09 -20.46 -12.52
C HIS A 31 29.90 -19.23 -13.37
N ALA A 32 29.93 -19.40 -14.69
CA ALA A 32 29.54 -18.37 -15.63
C ALA A 32 28.27 -17.76 -15.06
N ALA A 33 28.35 -16.49 -14.65
CA ALA A 33 27.35 -15.86 -13.81
C ALA A 33 26.00 -15.98 -14.52
N ALA A 34 25.20 -16.99 -14.12
CA ALA A 34 23.82 -17.10 -14.52
C ALA A 34 23.19 -15.77 -14.10
N ALA A 35 22.41 -15.15 -14.99
CA ALA A 35 21.87 -13.83 -14.71
C ALA A 35 21.07 -13.90 -13.40
N GLY A 36 21.62 -13.36 -12.31
CA GLY A 36 21.12 -13.72 -10.97
C GLY A 36 19.72 -13.18 -10.72
N CYS A 37 19.41 -12.04 -11.32
CA CYS A 37 18.17 -11.31 -11.15
C CYS A 37 18.09 -10.09 -12.06
N GLN A 38 16.88 -9.62 -12.27
CA GLN A 38 16.58 -8.25 -12.68
C GLN A 38 15.91 -7.53 -11.50
N VAL A 39 16.33 -6.30 -11.23
CA VAL A 39 15.70 -5.45 -10.20
C VAL A 39 15.14 -4.20 -10.86
N THR A 40 13.87 -3.93 -10.59
CA THR A 40 13.24 -2.66 -10.92
C THR A 40 13.06 -1.87 -9.63
N TYR A 41 13.70 -0.71 -9.54
CA TYR A 41 13.59 0.19 -8.41
C TYR A 41 12.89 1.47 -8.85
N THR A 42 11.72 1.73 -8.27
CA THR A 42 10.88 2.87 -8.65
C THR A 42 10.61 3.73 -7.43
N VAL A 43 11.01 4.99 -7.49
CA VAL A 43 10.55 6.01 -6.52
C VAL A 43 9.18 6.48 -6.98
N GLY A 44 8.13 5.87 -6.42
CA GLY A 44 6.74 6.14 -6.82
C GLY A 44 6.27 7.53 -6.39
N THR A 45 6.70 7.97 -5.21
CA THR A 45 6.38 9.29 -4.66
C THR A 45 7.59 9.86 -3.92
N GLN A 46 7.75 11.18 -3.96
CA GLN A 46 8.76 11.91 -3.20
C GLN A 46 8.14 13.21 -2.68
N TRP A 47 8.45 13.57 -1.45
CA TRP A 47 7.96 14.76 -0.76
C TRP A 47 9.08 15.40 0.06
N GLY A 48 8.78 16.52 0.72
CA GLY A 48 9.72 17.20 1.60
C GLY A 48 10.24 16.26 2.69
N GLY A 49 11.50 15.88 2.59
CA GLY A 49 12.22 15.03 3.53
C GLY A 49 11.96 13.53 3.41
N GLY A 50 11.08 13.08 2.51
CA GLY A 50 10.73 11.66 2.38
C GLY A 50 10.43 11.19 0.97
N PHE A 51 10.41 9.87 0.78
CA PHE A 51 10.09 9.21 -0.47
C PHE A 51 9.55 7.80 -0.24
N GLY A 52 8.71 7.33 -1.15
CA GLY A 52 8.23 5.96 -1.22
C GLY A 52 8.85 5.23 -2.42
N ALA A 53 9.38 4.04 -2.18
CA ALA A 53 9.99 3.21 -3.21
C ALA A 53 9.33 1.83 -3.30
N ASN A 54 9.15 1.34 -4.52
CA ASN A 54 8.77 -0.04 -4.81
C ASN A 54 9.96 -0.74 -5.48
N VAL A 55 10.24 -1.97 -5.05
CA VAL A 55 11.33 -2.79 -5.55
C VAL A 55 10.77 -4.12 -6.01
N THR A 56 10.86 -4.39 -7.31
CA THR A 56 10.51 -5.67 -7.91
C THR A 56 11.77 -6.46 -8.19
N ILE A 57 11.81 -7.70 -7.71
CA ILE A 57 12.87 -8.67 -7.98
C ILE A 57 12.30 -9.71 -8.93
N LYS A 58 12.91 -9.87 -10.11
CA LYS A 58 12.65 -10.99 -11.01
C LYS A 58 13.83 -11.96 -10.96
N ASN A 59 13.57 -13.21 -10.61
CA ASN A 59 14.58 -14.26 -10.63
C ASN A 59 14.87 -14.66 -12.07
N LEU A 60 16.14 -14.59 -12.49
CA LEU A 60 16.58 -15.03 -13.82
C LEU A 60 17.51 -16.25 -13.75
N GLY A 61 17.84 -16.71 -12.54
CA GLY A 61 18.68 -17.89 -12.27
C GLY A 61 17.87 -19.07 -11.74
N ASP A 62 18.53 -19.93 -10.97
CA ASP A 62 17.90 -21.12 -10.37
C ASP A 62 16.78 -20.77 -9.38
N PRO A 63 15.77 -21.65 -9.19
CA PRO A 63 14.71 -21.43 -8.21
C PRO A 63 15.25 -21.17 -6.80
N LEU A 64 14.68 -20.15 -6.14
CA LEU A 64 15.06 -19.75 -4.78
C LEU A 64 13.98 -20.16 -3.78
N GLY A 65 14.37 -20.71 -2.63
CA GLY A 65 13.46 -20.96 -1.50
C GLY A 65 13.28 -19.75 -0.57
N SER A 66 14.24 -18.83 -0.60
CA SER A 66 14.25 -17.56 0.12
C SER A 66 15.07 -16.55 -0.66
N TRP A 67 14.85 -15.26 -0.41
CA TRP A 67 15.61 -14.19 -1.05
C TRP A 67 16.07 -13.14 -0.05
N THR A 68 17.27 -12.64 -0.30
CA THR A 68 17.90 -11.52 0.39
C THR A 68 18.47 -10.58 -0.67
N LEU A 69 17.90 -9.39 -0.77
CA LEU A 69 18.36 -8.34 -1.66
C LEU A 69 19.23 -7.35 -0.87
N ARG A 70 20.39 -6.97 -1.40
CA ARG A 70 21.24 -5.93 -0.82
C ARG A 70 21.59 -4.85 -1.82
N TRP A 71 21.65 -3.62 -1.33
CA TRP A 71 22.13 -2.45 -2.07
C TRP A 71 22.72 -1.41 -1.12
N THR A 72 23.22 -0.31 -1.69
CA THR A 72 23.77 0.81 -0.94
C THR A 72 23.14 2.11 -1.42
N PHE A 73 22.74 2.97 -0.50
CA PHE A 73 22.29 4.33 -0.80
C PHE A 73 23.47 5.27 -1.02
N GLY A 74 23.37 6.12 -2.04
CA GLY A 74 24.44 7.03 -2.44
C GLY A 74 24.39 8.44 -1.82
N ALA A 75 23.26 8.85 -1.23
CA ALA A 75 23.04 10.24 -0.84
C ALA A 75 22.40 10.41 0.56
N GLY A 76 22.69 9.48 1.49
CA GLY A 76 22.24 9.60 2.88
C GLY A 76 20.77 9.23 3.10
N GLN A 77 20.15 8.51 2.16
CA GLN A 77 18.79 8.03 2.35
C GLN A 77 18.71 7.04 3.51
N THR A 78 17.63 7.12 4.30
CA THR A 78 17.39 6.23 5.45
C THR A 78 16.00 5.63 5.37
N ILE A 79 15.88 4.31 5.44
CA ILE A 79 14.59 3.62 5.42
C ILE A 79 13.95 3.74 6.80
N SER A 80 12.71 4.22 6.84
CA SER A 80 11.95 4.39 8.09
C SER A 80 10.96 3.25 8.32
N GLN A 81 10.42 2.66 7.25
CA GLN A 81 9.45 1.57 7.30
C GLN A 81 9.47 0.79 5.99
N ALA A 82 9.22 -0.51 6.05
CA ALA A 82 9.15 -1.39 4.89
C ALA A 82 8.01 -2.38 5.04
N TRP A 83 7.49 -2.88 3.92
CA TRP A 83 6.43 -3.88 3.86
C TRP A 83 6.76 -4.94 2.81
N ASN A 84 6.21 -6.15 2.99
CA ASN A 84 6.52 -7.34 2.19
C ASN A 84 8.02 -7.74 2.18
N ALA A 85 8.81 -7.20 3.11
CA ALA A 85 10.20 -7.55 3.35
C ALA A 85 10.60 -7.18 4.78
N GLY A 86 11.49 -7.94 5.40
CA GLY A 86 12.26 -7.49 6.56
C GLY A 86 13.43 -6.65 6.08
N VAL A 87 13.47 -5.36 6.42
CA VAL A 87 14.54 -4.46 5.96
C VAL A 87 15.38 -3.99 7.14
N THR A 88 16.69 -4.10 6.99
CA THR A 88 17.68 -3.55 7.93
C THR A 88 18.64 -2.64 7.18
N GLN A 89 19.05 -1.56 7.83
CA GLN A 89 20.00 -0.61 7.28
C GLN A 89 21.09 -0.30 8.31
N SER A 90 22.35 -0.36 7.87
CA SER A 90 23.51 0.05 8.65
C SER A 90 24.32 1.05 7.83
N GLY A 91 24.35 2.30 8.28
CA GLY A 91 24.85 3.41 7.46
C GLY A 91 24.11 3.49 6.13
N SER A 92 24.84 3.41 5.01
CA SER A 92 24.26 3.39 3.67
C SER A 92 23.89 2.00 3.16
N ALA A 93 24.31 0.91 3.83
CA ALA A 93 24.09 -0.45 3.38
C ALA A 93 22.71 -0.96 3.81
N VAL A 94 21.93 -1.47 2.87
CA VAL A 94 20.59 -2.01 3.10
C VAL A 94 20.54 -3.49 2.79
N THR A 95 19.89 -4.25 3.67
CA THR A 95 19.54 -5.67 3.46
C THR A 95 18.03 -5.83 3.60
N ALA A 96 17.37 -6.29 2.54
CA ALA A 96 15.97 -6.68 2.53
C ALA A 96 15.86 -8.21 2.40
N SER A 97 15.18 -8.87 3.32
CA SER A 97 14.89 -10.31 3.28
C SER A 97 13.40 -10.56 3.07
N ASN A 98 13.06 -11.71 2.49
CA ASN A 98 11.68 -12.09 2.26
C ASN A 98 10.84 -12.14 3.54
N ALA A 99 9.55 -11.85 3.39
CA ALA A 99 8.55 -12.23 4.36
C ALA A 99 8.23 -13.74 4.26
N SER A 100 7.52 -14.29 5.24
CA SER A 100 7.26 -15.74 5.30
C SER A 100 6.45 -16.27 4.11
N TRP A 101 5.64 -15.41 3.47
CA TRP A 101 4.76 -15.79 2.36
C TRP A 101 5.34 -15.54 0.96
N ASN A 102 6.46 -14.83 0.83
CA ASN A 102 6.97 -14.40 -0.49
C ASN A 102 8.43 -14.80 -0.75
N GLY A 103 8.97 -15.77 -0.01
CA GLY A 103 10.36 -16.23 -0.13
C GLY A 103 10.64 -17.13 -1.34
N SER A 104 9.66 -17.95 -1.75
CA SER A 104 9.83 -18.87 -2.87
C SER A 104 9.72 -18.13 -4.20
N LEU A 105 10.75 -18.24 -5.04
CA LEU A 105 10.85 -17.53 -6.32
C LEU A 105 11.43 -18.46 -7.40
N ALA A 106 10.56 -19.09 -8.18
CA ALA A 106 10.96 -19.91 -9.32
C ALA A 106 11.70 -19.09 -10.39
N THR A 107 12.44 -19.75 -11.27
CA THR A 107 13.07 -19.11 -12.44
C THR A 107 12.02 -18.36 -13.27
N GLY A 108 12.27 -17.09 -13.56
CA GLY A 108 11.37 -16.20 -14.28
C GLY A 108 10.27 -15.54 -13.43
N ALA A 109 10.04 -16.00 -12.20
CA ALA A 109 9.04 -15.44 -11.30
C ALA A 109 9.51 -14.10 -10.71
N SER A 110 8.54 -13.30 -10.23
CA SER A 110 8.80 -12.00 -9.63
C SER A 110 8.12 -11.84 -8.28
N THR A 111 8.77 -11.10 -7.39
CA THR A 111 8.23 -10.66 -6.11
C THR A 111 8.49 -9.17 -5.95
N SER A 112 7.69 -8.50 -5.13
CA SER A 112 7.83 -7.06 -4.89
C SER A 112 7.69 -6.72 -3.42
N PHE A 113 8.45 -5.73 -3.00
CA PHE A 113 8.34 -5.12 -1.68
C PHE A 113 8.44 -3.61 -1.82
N GLY A 114 8.08 -2.89 -0.76
CA GLY A 114 8.18 -1.44 -0.75
C GLY A 114 8.68 -0.92 0.58
N PHE A 115 9.07 0.34 0.57
CA PHE A 115 9.49 1.05 1.76
C PHE A 115 9.29 2.55 1.62
N ASN A 116 9.14 3.21 2.77
CA ASN A 116 9.30 4.66 2.86
C ASN A 116 10.69 4.96 3.46
N GLY A 117 11.34 5.98 2.90
CA GLY A 117 12.63 6.47 3.38
C GLY A 117 12.65 7.98 3.50
N THR A 118 13.60 8.48 4.28
CA THR A 118 13.94 9.89 4.38
C THR A 118 15.15 10.21 3.54
N TRP A 119 15.26 11.47 3.11
CA TRP A 119 16.40 11.98 2.36
C TRP A 119 16.67 13.44 2.74
N ASN A 120 17.83 13.96 2.38
CA ASN A 120 18.32 15.26 2.84
C ASN A 120 17.78 16.47 2.05
N ASN A 121 16.74 16.30 1.23
CA ASN A 121 16.21 17.31 0.31
C ASN A 121 17.20 17.86 -0.74
N SER A 122 18.38 17.26 -0.90
CA SER A 122 19.38 17.66 -1.88
C SER A 122 19.41 16.73 -3.09
N SER A 123 19.54 15.41 -2.87
CA SER A 123 19.51 14.42 -3.95
C SER A 123 18.97 13.07 -3.46
N ASN A 124 18.13 12.42 -4.28
CA ASN A 124 17.60 11.08 -4.01
C ASN A 124 17.91 10.13 -5.19
N PRO A 125 19.18 9.78 -5.43
CA PRO A 125 19.55 8.88 -6.51
C PRO A 125 19.12 7.45 -6.19
N VAL A 126 18.58 6.80 -7.22
CA VAL A 126 18.27 5.37 -7.23
C VAL A 126 19.57 4.53 -7.18
N PRO A 127 19.60 3.41 -6.43
CA PRO A 127 20.77 2.55 -6.38
C PRO A 127 21.09 1.90 -7.74
N ALA A 128 22.37 1.88 -8.11
CA ALA A 128 22.81 1.36 -9.41
C ALA A 128 23.09 -0.16 -9.41
N SER A 129 23.34 -0.75 -8.24
CA SER A 129 23.75 -2.15 -8.11
C SER A 129 22.98 -2.85 -6.99
N PHE A 130 22.54 -4.07 -7.28
CA PHE A 130 21.87 -4.94 -6.33
C PHE A 130 22.53 -6.31 -6.33
N THR A 131 22.52 -6.97 -5.17
CA THR A 131 22.88 -8.40 -5.07
C THR A 131 21.70 -9.18 -4.50
N LEU A 132 21.39 -10.33 -5.10
CA LEU A 132 20.37 -11.27 -4.64
C LEU A 132 21.08 -12.53 -4.13
N ASN A 133 20.89 -12.86 -2.86
CA ASN A 133 21.55 -13.99 -2.18
C ASN A 133 23.09 -13.99 -2.37
N GLY A 134 23.70 -12.81 -2.46
CA GLY A 134 25.14 -12.63 -2.64
C GLY A 134 25.60 -12.63 -4.11
N VAL A 135 24.72 -12.90 -5.08
CA VAL A 135 25.02 -12.83 -6.51
C VAL A 135 24.60 -11.47 -7.06
N THR A 136 25.47 -10.81 -7.82
CA THR A 136 25.14 -9.52 -8.45
C THR A 136 24.03 -9.69 -9.48
N CYS A 137 22.99 -8.84 -9.43
CA CYS A 137 21.97 -8.81 -10.48
C CYS A 137 22.58 -8.29 -11.77
N THR A 138 22.56 -9.10 -12.83
CA THR A 138 23.07 -8.74 -14.17
C THR A 138 21.94 -8.54 -15.19
N GLY A 139 20.68 -8.81 -14.84
CA GLY A 139 19.53 -8.33 -15.60
C GLY A 139 19.41 -6.81 -15.47
N SER A 140 18.86 -6.14 -16.48
CA SER A 140 18.76 -4.68 -16.55
C SER A 140 18.23 -4.08 -15.24
N VAL A 141 19.10 -3.45 -14.46
CA VAL A 141 18.67 -2.69 -13.29
C VAL A 141 17.94 -1.46 -13.82
N THR A 142 16.61 -1.53 -13.80
CA THR A 142 15.79 -0.44 -14.34
C THR A 142 15.48 0.49 -13.19
N ALA A 143 16.16 1.63 -13.23
CA ALA A 143 15.95 2.71 -12.31
C ALA A 143 15.04 3.72 -12.99
N SER A 144 13.79 3.84 -12.54
CA SER A 144 12.90 4.90 -13.02
C SER A 144 13.08 6.12 -12.11
N PRO A 145 13.61 7.25 -12.59
CA PRO A 145 13.64 8.46 -11.79
C PRO A 145 12.20 8.91 -11.50
N SER A 146 12.01 9.44 -10.29
CA SER A 146 10.84 10.23 -9.92
C SER A 146 10.70 11.44 -10.86
N PRO A 147 9.50 11.97 -11.15
CA PRO A 147 9.40 13.31 -11.74
C PRO A 147 10.16 14.32 -10.86
N SER A 148 10.97 15.16 -11.50
CA SER A 148 11.86 16.16 -10.89
C SER A 148 11.19 17.01 -9.79
N PRO A 149 11.92 17.47 -8.75
CA PRO A 149 11.35 18.35 -7.73
C PRO A 149 10.93 19.68 -8.37
N SER A 150 9.62 19.91 -8.44
CA SER A 150 9.07 21.22 -8.80
C SER A 150 9.40 22.22 -7.68
N PRO A 151 9.84 23.46 -7.98
CA PRO A 151 10.12 24.47 -6.96
C PRO A 151 8.88 24.76 -6.09
N SER A 152 9.16 25.22 -4.87
CA SER A 152 8.22 25.62 -3.79
C SER A 152 6.93 26.32 -4.28
N PRO A 153 5.81 26.20 -3.54
CA PRO A 153 4.46 26.31 -4.07
C PRO A 153 4.16 27.73 -4.54
N SER A 154 4.20 27.94 -5.85
CA SER A 154 3.29 28.91 -6.46
C SER A 154 1.90 28.28 -6.44
N ALA A 155 0.89 29.07 -6.07
CA ALA A 155 -0.47 28.67 -5.75
C ALA A 155 -0.98 27.44 -6.52
N SER A 156 -1.48 26.45 -5.78
CA SER A 156 -2.24 25.32 -6.30
C SER A 156 -3.14 25.79 -7.43
N PRO A 157 -3.13 25.15 -8.63
CA PRO A 157 -4.17 25.44 -9.60
C PRO A 157 -5.50 25.18 -8.89
N SER A 158 -6.43 26.13 -8.99
CA SER A 158 -7.81 25.93 -8.57
C SER A 158 -8.28 24.56 -9.06
N PRO A 159 -9.01 23.77 -8.26
CA PRO A 159 -9.53 22.51 -8.71
C PRO A 159 -10.34 22.76 -9.98
N SER A 160 -9.87 22.23 -11.10
CA SER A 160 -10.64 22.21 -12.33
C SER A 160 -12.00 21.62 -12.00
N THR A 161 -13.06 22.39 -12.23
CA THR A 161 -14.44 21.94 -12.02
C THR A 161 -14.60 20.60 -12.73
N PRO A 162 -14.96 19.52 -12.01
CA PRO A 162 -15.06 18.22 -12.66
C PRO A 162 -16.12 18.25 -13.75
N PRO A 163 -15.97 17.41 -14.79
CA PRO A 163 -16.99 17.25 -15.81
C PRO A 163 -18.37 16.97 -15.23
N VAL A 164 -19.41 17.34 -15.97
CA VAL A 164 -20.80 17.05 -15.59
C VAL A 164 -20.96 15.53 -15.48
N ARG A 165 -21.69 15.04 -14.46
CA ARG A 165 -21.94 13.62 -14.18
C ARG A 165 -20.77 12.76 -13.68
N THR A 166 -19.65 13.36 -13.27
CA THR A 166 -18.53 12.64 -12.68
C THR A 166 -18.65 12.51 -11.15
N VAL A 167 -18.45 11.30 -10.64
CA VAL A 167 -18.19 10.98 -9.24
C VAL A 167 -16.68 11.05 -9.04
N ARG A 168 -16.22 11.92 -8.13
CA ARG A 168 -14.81 11.90 -7.70
C ARG A 168 -14.66 11.11 -6.42
N VAL A 169 -13.56 10.38 -6.30
CA VAL A 169 -13.26 9.61 -5.10
C VAL A 169 -12.04 10.23 -4.45
N PHE A 170 -12.18 10.71 -3.22
CA PHE A 170 -11.03 11.20 -2.46
C PHE A 170 -10.51 10.11 -1.52
N TRP A 171 -9.20 10.04 -1.35
CA TRP A 171 -8.59 9.40 -0.20
C TRP A 171 -7.95 10.48 0.67
N LEU A 172 -8.63 10.89 1.74
CA LEU A 172 -8.07 11.88 2.67
C LEU A 172 -7.21 11.14 3.70
N LYS A 173 -5.90 11.36 3.58
CA LYS A 173 -4.86 10.78 4.43
C LYS A 173 -4.46 11.79 5.50
N PRO A 174 -4.68 11.52 6.80
CA PRO A 174 -4.20 12.41 7.86
C PRO A 174 -2.70 12.69 7.76
N SER A 175 -2.28 13.83 8.31
CA SER A 175 -0.90 14.34 8.17
C SER A 175 0.16 13.39 8.75
N ASN A 176 -0.18 12.64 9.81
CA ASN A 176 0.71 11.67 10.46
C ASN A 176 0.63 10.26 9.85
N VAL A 177 -0.27 10.01 8.92
CA VAL A 177 -0.36 8.70 8.29
C VAL A 177 0.56 8.63 7.08
N ALA A 178 1.32 7.55 6.95
CA ALA A 178 2.22 7.34 5.83
C ALA A 178 1.43 7.09 4.54
N TYR A 179 1.95 7.57 3.41
CA TYR A 179 1.38 7.22 2.12
C TYR A 179 1.64 5.74 1.82
N ASP A 180 0.60 5.02 1.41
CA ASP A 180 0.68 3.66 0.92
C ASP A 180 -0.21 3.51 -0.32
N GLN A 181 0.40 3.11 -1.43
CA GLN A 181 -0.24 2.98 -2.74
C GLN A 181 -1.38 1.93 -2.74
N ARG A 182 -1.36 0.97 -1.80
CA ARG A 182 -2.41 -0.05 -1.70
C ARG A 182 -3.78 0.55 -1.45
N TYR A 183 -3.86 1.68 -0.73
CA TYR A 183 -5.12 2.36 -0.47
C TYR A 183 -5.76 2.91 -1.75
N PRO A 184 -5.14 3.84 -2.50
CA PRO A 184 -5.77 4.35 -3.73
C PRO A 184 -6.00 3.25 -4.77
N ASP A 185 -5.12 2.26 -4.90
CA ASP A 185 -5.32 1.14 -5.83
C ASP A 185 -6.50 0.24 -5.42
N GLY A 186 -6.59 -0.07 -4.13
CA GLY A 186 -7.66 -0.88 -3.54
C GLY A 186 -9.01 -0.20 -3.65
N ILE A 187 -9.07 1.08 -3.25
CA ILE A 187 -10.26 1.92 -3.34
C ILE A 187 -10.71 2.05 -4.80
N ALA A 188 -9.77 2.25 -5.74
CA ALA A 188 -10.07 2.30 -7.17
C ALA A 188 -10.72 0.99 -7.66
N LYS A 189 -10.19 -0.18 -7.27
CA LYS A 189 -10.78 -1.48 -7.62
C LYS A 189 -12.20 -1.63 -7.06
N VAL A 190 -12.38 -1.28 -5.80
CA VAL A 190 -13.67 -1.43 -5.11
C VAL A 190 -14.73 -0.51 -5.71
N VAL A 191 -14.40 0.76 -6.01
CA VAL A 191 -15.35 1.69 -6.64
C VAL A 191 -15.63 1.36 -8.11
N GLN A 192 -14.64 0.84 -8.85
CA GLN A 192 -14.86 0.34 -10.22
C GLN A 192 -15.78 -0.88 -10.22
N GLU A 193 -15.66 -1.76 -9.24
CA GLU A 193 -16.57 -2.89 -9.08
C GLU A 193 -17.99 -2.42 -8.72
N ALA A 194 -18.13 -1.41 -7.87
CA ALA A 194 -19.43 -0.78 -7.63
C ALA A 194 -19.99 -0.14 -8.91
N GLN A 195 -19.16 0.52 -9.73
CA GLN A 195 -19.57 1.06 -11.02
C GLN A 195 -20.09 -0.05 -11.96
N ARG A 196 -19.43 -1.22 -11.99
CA ARG A 196 -19.87 -2.43 -12.71
C ARG A 196 -21.21 -2.92 -12.18
N PHE A 197 -21.34 -3.05 -10.85
CA PHE A 197 -22.55 -3.51 -10.19
C PHE A 197 -23.76 -2.62 -10.50
N PHE A 198 -23.62 -1.30 -10.40
CA PHE A 198 -24.68 -0.34 -10.73
C PHE A 198 -25.12 -0.49 -12.19
N ARG A 199 -24.16 -0.63 -13.13
CA ARG A 199 -24.48 -0.89 -14.55
C ARG A 199 -25.28 -2.19 -14.72
N GLN A 200 -24.90 -3.26 -14.02
CA GLN A 200 -25.61 -4.53 -14.07
C GLN A 200 -27.02 -4.45 -13.49
N GLN A 201 -27.20 -3.76 -12.36
CA GLN A 201 -28.50 -3.68 -11.67
C GLN A 201 -29.48 -2.71 -12.33
N LEU A 202 -28.99 -1.61 -12.91
CA LEU A 202 -29.79 -0.47 -13.37
C LEU A 202 -29.78 -0.26 -14.89
N GLY A 203 -28.88 -0.92 -15.62
CA GLY A 203 -28.61 -0.65 -17.04
C GLY A 203 -27.89 0.68 -17.30
N LYS A 204 -27.62 1.47 -16.26
CA LYS A 204 -26.90 2.75 -16.27
C LYS A 204 -25.93 2.82 -15.11
N THR A 205 -24.91 3.67 -15.20
CA THR A 205 -24.00 3.90 -14.06
C THR A 205 -23.39 5.30 -14.10
N PHE A 206 -22.68 5.67 -13.04
CA PHE A 206 -21.98 6.94 -12.92
C PHE A 206 -20.62 6.92 -13.64
N THR A 207 -20.07 8.09 -13.96
CA THR A 207 -18.71 8.22 -14.49
C THR A 207 -17.73 8.46 -13.35
N LEU A 208 -16.59 7.77 -13.34
CA LEU A 208 -15.51 8.03 -12.38
C LEU A 208 -14.56 9.11 -12.91
N ASN A 209 -13.99 9.89 -12.00
CA ASN A 209 -12.96 10.86 -12.35
C ASN A 209 -11.69 10.16 -12.88
N ASN A 210 -10.81 10.94 -13.50
CA ASN A 210 -9.45 10.52 -13.81
C ASN A 210 -8.45 11.48 -13.14
N PRO A 211 -7.62 11.03 -12.18
CA PRO A 211 -7.55 9.66 -11.66
C PRO A 211 -8.82 9.24 -10.92
N VAL A 212 -9.06 7.92 -10.82
CA VAL A 212 -10.24 7.36 -10.13
C VAL A 212 -10.26 7.77 -8.67
N VAL A 213 -9.10 7.70 -8.01
CA VAL A 213 -8.90 8.14 -6.62
C VAL A 213 -7.95 9.32 -6.60
N GLU A 214 -8.37 10.37 -5.91
CA GLU A 214 -7.62 11.58 -5.68
C GLU A 214 -7.09 11.58 -4.26
N VAL A 215 -5.77 11.48 -4.14
CA VAL A 215 -5.09 11.48 -2.85
C VAL A 215 -5.09 12.90 -2.30
N VAL A 216 -5.62 13.07 -1.10
CA VAL A 216 -5.69 14.36 -0.40
C VAL A 216 -4.87 14.26 0.87
N ASN A 217 -3.84 15.10 1.00
CA ASN A 217 -3.14 15.26 2.26
C ASN A 217 -4.00 16.09 3.22
N GLY A 218 -4.35 15.47 4.34
CA GLY A 218 -5.02 16.11 5.46
C GLY A 218 -4.10 17.09 6.18
N ASP A 219 -4.66 18.19 6.64
CA ASP A 219 -3.94 19.23 7.39
C ASP A 219 -3.81 18.88 8.88
N GLN A 220 -4.59 17.89 9.35
CA GLN A 220 -4.69 17.54 10.76
C GLN A 220 -4.14 16.14 11.03
N LEU A 221 -3.81 15.87 12.29
CA LEU A 221 -3.44 14.54 12.76
C LEU A 221 -4.67 13.62 12.76
N GLN A 222 -4.47 12.32 12.59
CA GLN A 222 -5.53 11.32 12.66
C GLN A 222 -6.37 11.47 13.94
N SER A 223 -5.71 11.65 15.08
CA SER A 223 -6.35 11.86 16.38
C SER A 223 -7.22 13.12 16.44
N TRP A 224 -6.93 14.15 15.64
CA TRP A 224 -7.75 15.36 15.59
C TRP A 224 -9.09 15.08 14.91
N TYR A 225 -9.08 14.35 13.79
CA TYR A 225 -10.33 13.96 13.11
C TYR A 225 -11.21 13.13 14.05
N GLU A 226 -10.62 12.23 14.83
CA GLU A 226 -11.32 11.29 15.71
C GLU A 226 -11.85 11.90 17.02
N ASN A 227 -11.18 12.92 17.56
CA ASN A 227 -11.46 13.41 18.91
C ASN A 227 -11.96 14.86 18.98
N THR A 228 -12.13 15.54 17.83
CA THR A 228 -12.63 16.91 17.79
C THR A 228 -14.14 16.93 17.55
N PRO A 229 -14.97 17.44 18.48
CA PRO A 229 -16.40 17.56 18.27
C PRO A 229 -16.73 18.50 17.10
N ASN A 230 -17.54 18.02 16.15
CA ASN A 230 -17.91 18.82 14.98
C ASN A 230 -19.35 18.59 14.49
N CYS A 231 -19.99 17.48 14.85
CA CYS A 231 -21.42 17.27 14.61
C CYS A 231 -21.96 16.12 15.46
N GLY A 232 -23.21 16.21 15.92
CA GLY A 232 -23.91 15.13 16.60
C GLY A 232 -23.09 14.43 17.69
N ASP A 233 -23.27 13.12 17.78
CA ASP A 233 -22.53 12.27 18.71
C ASP A 233 -21.13 11.93 18.21
N LYS A 234 -20.27 11.47 19.13
CA LYS A 234 -18.85 11.12 18.88
C LYS A 234 -18.65 10.26 17.63
N TYR A 235 -19.58 9.35 17.37
CA TYR A 235 -19.62 8.48 16.19
C TYR A 235 -19.40 9.23 14.86
N TRP A 236 -19.92 10.45 14.75
CA TRP A 236 -19.92 11.23 13.51
C TRP A 236 -18.79 12.26 13.42
N TRP A 237 -17.98 12.45 14.47
CA TRP A 237 -16.98 13.51 14.51
C TRP A 237 -15.95 13.38 13.39
N SER A 238 -15.39 12.18 13.19
CA SER A 238 -14.42 11.91 12.12
C SER A 238 -14.99 12.20 10.73
N VAL A 239 -16.22 11.75 10.48
CA VAL A 239 -16.96 11.96 9.23
C VAL A 239 -17.10 13.45 8.95
N CYS A 240 -17.62 14.22 9.93
CA CYS A 240 -17.86 15.64 9.77
C CYS A 240 -16.56 16.44 9.67
N ASN A 241 -15.52 16.08 10.42
CA ASN A 241 -14.20 16.73 10.37
C ASN A 241 -13.55 16.58 8.99
N MET A 242 -13.50 15.36 8.46
CA MET A 242 -12.95 15.12 7.12
C MET A 242 -13.79 15.79 6.03
N GLN A 243 -15.11 15.72 6.14
CA GLN A 243 -16.02 16.39 5.20
C GLN A 243 -15.80 17.92 5.21
N ALA A 244 -15.73 18.53 6.39
CA ALA A 244 -15.48 19.97 6.52
C ALA A 244 -14.15 20.37 5.88
N GLU A 245 -13.12 19.56 6.04
CA GLU A 245 -11.81 19.82 5.44
C GLU A 245 -11.83 19.71 3.92
N LEU A 246 -12.43 18.67 3.34
CA LEU A 246 -12.57 18.54 1.89
C LEU A 246 -13.40 19.69 1.31
N ARG A 247 -14.50 20.05 1.96
CA ARG A 247 -15.33 21.18 1.54
C ARG A 247 -14.54 22.47 1.53
N ARG A 248 -13.70 22.72 2.54
CA ARG A 248 -12.82 23.88 2.59
C ARG A 248 -11.73 23.84 1.51
N LYS A 249 -11.06 22.69 1.32
CA LYS A 249 -9.94 22.54 0.37
C LYS A 249 -10.38 22.67 -1.09
N PHE A 250 -11.56 22.13 -1.42
CA PHE A 250 -12.02 22.01 -2.81
C PHE A 250 -13.23 22.89 -3.13
N GLY A 251 -13.68 23.73 -2.18
CA GLY A 251 -14.84 24.60 -2.37
C GLY A 251 -16.14 23.83 -2.60
N LEU A 252 -16.26 22.62 -2.05
CA LEU A 252 -17.40 21.74 -2.30
C LEU A 252 -18.62 22.21 -1.50
N GLY A 253 -19.67 22.64 -2.20
CA GLY A 253 -20.96 23.00 -1.62
C GLY A 253 -21.90 21.80 -1.47
N ALA A 254 -23.00 22.03 -0.75
CA ALA A 254 -24.24 21.28 -0.96
C ALA A 254 -25.20 22.27 -1.67
N PRO A 255 -25.71 21.98 -2.89
CA PRO A 255 -25.81 20.68 -3.53
C PRO A 255 -24.80 20.42 -4.66
N ASP A 256 -23.50 20.68 -4.45
CA ASP A 256 -22.44 20.18 -5.34
C ASP A 256 -22.14 18.69 -5.08
N SER A 257 -23.17 17.90 -4.77
CA SER A 257 -23.11 16.57 -4.16
C SER A 257 -22.70 15.47 -5.15
N ARG A 258 -21.41 15.37 -5.49
CA ARG A 258 -20.89 14.45 -6.53
C ARG A 258 -19.55 13.81 -6.19
N TRP A 259 -19.38 13.36 -4.94
CA TRP A 259 -18.08 12.90 -4.46
C TRP A 259 -18.24 11.80 -3.43
N ILE A 260 -17.46 10.74 -3.60
CA ILE A 260 -17.17 9.74 -2.58
C ILE A 260 -15.91 10.21 -1.86
N ASN A 261 -15.91 10.21 -0.54
CA ASN A 261 -14.66 10.32 0.20
C ASN A 261 -14.43 8.99 0.93
N VAL A 262 -13.21 8.48 0.81
CA VAL A 262 -12.71 7.36 1.59
C VAL A 262 -11.75 7.96 2.59
N GLY A 263 -12.21 8.10 3.83
CA GLY A 263 -11.41 8.64 4.91
C GLY A 263 -10.60 7.54 5.57
N GLU A 264 -9.30 7.76 5.75
CA GLU A 264 -8.54 6.92 6.67
C GLU A 264 -8.82 7.37 8.11
N ILE A 265 -9.82 6.75 8.74
CA ILE A 265 -10.19 6.93 10.14
C ILE A 265 -9.99 5.61 10.90
N SER A 266 -9.49 5.64 12.14
CA SER A 266 -9.46 4.44 12.99
C SER A 266 -10.89 4.12 13.43
N ALA A 267 -11.66 3.42 12.60
CA ALA A 267 -13.10 3.24 12.85
C ALA A 267 -13.49 1.93 13.52
N GLU A 268 -12.63 1.36 14.37
CA GLU A 268 -13.06 0.31 15.30
C GLU A 268 -12.52 0.56 16.72
N GLY A 269 -12.60 1.83 17.17
CA GLY A 269 -12.62 2.19 18.59
C GLY A 269 -14.04 2.60 19.02
N ASP A 270 -14.31 2.61 20.33
CA ASP A 270 -15.64 2.96 20.86
C ASP A 270 -16.12 4.35 20.36
N GLY A 271 -17.14 4.31 19.50
CA GLY A 271 -17.85 5.48 18.99
C GLY A 271 -17.21 6.15 17.78
N ALA A 272 -16.70 5.40 16.80
CA ALA A 272 -16.30 5.92 15.48
C ALA A 272 -16.80 4.99 14.36
N GLY A 273 -17.28 5.55 13.24
CA GLY A 273 -17.76 4.77 12.09
C GLY A 273 -17.74 5.54 10.77
N GLY A 274 -17.94 4.81 9.66
CA GLY A 274 -18.23 5.39 8.35
C GLY A 274 -19.72 5.72 8.20
N GLY A 275 -20.09 6.38 7.10
CA GLY A 275 -21.50 6.57 6.76
C GLY A 275 -21.73 7.40 5.51
N GLY A 276 -22.90 7.20 4.92
CA GLY A 276 -23.35 7.89 3.71
C GLY A 276 -24.60 8.74 3.91
N GLY A 277 -24.79 9.72 3.03
CA GLY A 277 -25.97 10.57 2.96
C GLY A 277 -26.07 11.23 1.59
N ASN A 278 -27.09 12.07 1.36
CA ASN A 278 -27.40 12.63 0.03
C ASN A 278 -26.17 13.19 -0.72
N GLY A 279 -25.60 12.39 -1.63
CA GLY A 279 -24.47 12.71 -2.49
C GLY A 279 -23.10 12.79 -1.82
N TRP A 280 -22.94 12.19 -0.63
CA TRP A 280 -21.67 12.04 0.08
C TRP A 280 -21.56 10.66 0.73
N VAL A 281 -20.39 10.05 0.64
CA VAL A 281 -20.02 8.83 1.37
C VAL A 281 -18.72 9.11 2.10
N ILE A 282 -18.60 8.69 3.36
CA ILE A 282 -17.33 8.54 4.07
C ILE A 282 -17.15 7.08 4.43
N LEU A 283 -16.19 6.42 3.78
CA LEU A 283 -15.73 5.10 4.21
C LEU A 283 -14.70 5.23 5.34
N SER A 284 -14.62 4.20 6.18
CA SER A 284 -13.68 4.17 7.28
C SER A 284 -12.27 3.74 6.87
N GLY A 285 -11.30 3.90 7.78
CA GLY A 285 -9.96 3.32 7.60
C GLY A 285 -9.97 1.80 7.57
N HIS A 286 -10.91 1.12 8.24
CA HIS A 286 -11.05 -0.33 8.13
C HIS A 286 -11.54 -0.75 6.74
N ASP A 287 -12.46 0.02 6.13
CA ASP A 287 -12.87 -0.19 4.74
C ASP A 287 -11.73 0.08 3.77
N ALA A 288 -10.91 1.10 4.05
CA ALA A 288 -9.72 1.42 3.28
C ALA A 288 -8.66 0.31 3.38
N ASP A 289 -8.37 -0.20 4.58
CA ASP A 289 -7.49 -1.35 4.84
C ASP A 289 -8.00 -2.59 4.11
N GLY A 290 -9.30 -2.79 4.18
CA GLY A 290 -10.00 -3.85 3.49
C GLY A 290 -9.84 -3.80 1.97
N ALA A 291 -10.14 -2.65 1.38
CA ALA A 291 -9.93 -2.39 -0.04
C ALA A 291 -8.46 -2.54 -0.44
N ALA A 292 -7.53 -2.16 0.45
CA ALA A 292 -6.09 -2.31 0.27
C ALA A 292 -5.59 -3.76 0.42
N GLY A 293 -6.47 -4.71 0.77
CA GLY A 293 -6.12 -6.11 0.97
C GLY A 293 -5.30 -6.37 2.24
N ILE A 294 -5.40 -5.47 3.22
CA ILE A 294 -4.67 -5.53 4.49
C ILE A 294 -5.44 -6.40 5.51
N ASN A 295 -6.78 -6.34 5.52
CA ASN A 295 -7.62 -7.04 6.50
C ASN A 295 -8.91 -7.61 5.87
N GLY A 296 -9.17 -8.91 6.09
CA GLY A 296 -10.45 -9.57 5.77
C GLY A 296 -10.69 -9.92 4.29
N PRO A 297 -11.78 -10.67 3.99
CA PRO A 297 -12.10 -11.10 2.63
C PRO A 297 -12.61 -9.92 1.77
N MET A 298 -12.05 -9.78 0.56
CA MET A 298 -12.34 -8.68 -0.37
C MET A 298 -13.83 -8.46 -0.67
N ASN A 299 -14.65 -9.52 -0.61
CA ASN A 299 -16.08 -9.48 -0.88
C ASN A 299 -16.85 -8.56 0.07
N ARG A 300 -16.44 -8.48 1.35
CA ARG A 300 -17.05 -7.54 2.31
C ARG A 300 -16.94 -6.10 1.81
N TRP A 301 -15.77 -5.75 1.26
CA TRP A 301 -15.43 -4.38 0.87
C TRP A 301 -16.11 -3.97 -0.44
N TYR A 302 -16.26 -4.90 -1.38
CA TYR A 302 -17.09 -4.69 -2.56
C TYR A 302 -18.56 -4.45 -2.20
N GLY A 303 -19.12 -5.27 -1.30
CA GLY A 303 -20.49 -5.10 -0.82
C GLY A 303 -20.69 -3.79 -0.04
N GLY A 304 -19.78 -3.47 0.87
CA GLY A 304 -19.82 -2.23 1.66
C GLY A 304 -19.76 -0.99 0.79
N MET A 305 -18.89 -0.95 -0.23
CA MET A 305 -18.87 0.17 -1.18
C MET A 305 -20.19 0.33 -1.93
N VAL A 306 -20.81 -0.78 -2.37
CA VAL A 306 -22.12 -0.73 -3.04
C VAL A 306 -23.20 -0.19 -2.11
N HIS A 307 -23.20 -0.64 -0.85
CA HIS A 307 -24.13 -0.19 0.19
C HIS A 307 -24.03 1.32 0.43
N GLU A 308 -22.82 1.80 0.69
CA GLU A 308 -22.57 3.19 1.02
C GLU A 308 -22.83 4.12 -0.18
N LEU A 309 -22.48 3.68 -1.39
CA LEU A 309 -22.89 4.38 -2.62
C LEU A 309 -24.41 4.45 -2.76
N GLY A 310 -25.14 3.41 -2.37
CA GLY A 310 -26.59 3.43 -2.32
C GLY A 310 -27.13 4.58 -1.49
N HIS A 311 -26.56 4.86 -0.31
CA HIS A 311 -26.90 6.03 0.51
C HIS A 311 -26.60 7.35 -0.19
N ALA A 312 -25.46 7.45 -0.90
CA ALA A 312 -25.18 8.63 -1.70
C ALA A 312 -26.19 8.87 -2.82
N PHE A 313 -26.74 7.79 -3.41
CA PHE A 313 -27.84 7.87 -4.37
C PHE A 313 -29.23 8.04 -3.73
N GLY A 314 -29.30 8.23 -2.42
CA GLY A 314 -30.52 8.56 -1.68
C GLY A 314 -31.32 7.35 -1.20
N LEU A 315 -30.72 6.16 -1.16
CA LEU A 315 -31.36 5.00 -0.56
C LEU A 315 -31.21 5.01 0.97
N PRO A 316 -32.29 4.72 1.72
CA PRO A 316 -32.18 4.44 3.14
C PRO A 316 -31.59 3.04 3.37
N ASP A 317 -31.18 2.77 4.61
CA ASP A 317 -30.96 1.40 5.08
C ASP A 317 -32.21 0.57 4.89
N ALA A 318 -32.01 -0.69 4.48
CA ALA A 318 -33.04 -1.70 4.51
C ALA A 318 -33.02 -2.44 5.85
N THR A 319 -34.19 -2.89 6.31
CA THR A 319 -34.30 -3.79 7.46
C THR A 319 -33.50 -5.07 7.22
N SER A 320 -32.93 -5.67 8.27
CA SER A 320 -32.03 -6.82 8.11
C SER A 320 -32.72 -8.02 7.44
N THR A 321 -32.04 -8.57 6.42
CA THR A 321 -32.35 -9.78 5.61
C THR A 321 -33.44 -9.67 4.54
N ASP A 322 -33.41 -8.60 3.73
CA ASP A 322 -34.23 -8.49 2.51
C ASP A 322 -33.51 -8.95 1.22
N GLY A 323 -32.26 -9.39 1.33
CA GLY A 323 -31.44 -9.83 0.18
C GLY A 323 -30.82 -8.68 -0.61
N THR A 324 -31.07 -7.42 -0.23
CA THR A 324 -30.55 -6.25 -0.95
C THR A 324 -29.18 -5.83 -0.44
N CYS A 325 -28.41 -5.13 -1.29
CA CYS A 325 -27.14 -4.54 -0.84
C CYS A 325 -27.35 -3.36 0.14
N MET A 326 -28.58 -2.91 0.36
CA MET A 326 -28.90 -1.89 1.38
C MET A 326 -29.21 -2.50 2.75
N SER A 327 -29.21 -3.82 2.90
CA SER A 327 -29.24 -4.50 4.20
C SER A 327 -27.91 -5.18 4.47
N ALA A 328 -27.79 -5.83 5.63
CA ALA A 328 -26.62 -6.64 5.99
C ALA A 328 -26.25 -7.74 4.95
N THR A 329 -27.09 -8.03 3.95
CA THR A 329 -26.75 -8.93 2.85
C THR A 329 -25.58 -8.42 2.00
N PHE A 330 -25.14 -7.17 2.12
CA PHE A 330 -23.92 -6.69 1.45
C PHE A 330 -22.68 -7.55 1.80
N TYR A 331 -22.61 -8.16 3.00
CA TYR A 331 -21.53 -9.09 3.37
C TYR A 331 -21.45 -10.33 2.45
N SER A 332 -22.54 -10.66 1.76
CA SER A 332 -22.65 -11.82 0.85
C SER A 332 -22.35 -11.47 -0.61
N TYR A 333 -21.77 -10.30 -0.89
CA TYR A 333 -21.38 -9.90 -2.25
C TYR A 333 -20.63 -11.02 -2.99
N PRO A 334 -20.95 -11.32 -4.27
CA PRO A 334 -21.84 -10.56 -5.18
C PRO A 334 -23.32 -10.94 -5.14
N ASN A 335 -23.79 -11.68 -4.12
CA ASN A 335 -25.14 -12.26 -4.12
C ASN A 335 -26.25 -11.31 -3.63
N CYS A 336 -25.94 -10.03 -3.39
CA CYS A 336 -26.94 -9.01 -3.05
C CYS A 336 -27.40 -8.26 -4.32
N THR A 337 -28.62 -7.71 -4.29
CA THR A 337 -29.18 -6.96 -5.43
C THR A 337 -29.81 -5.64 -4.99
N PHE A 338 -30.30 -4.83 -5.93
CA PHE A 338 -31.25 -3.75 -5.60
C PHE A 338 -32.68 -4.22 -5.88
N SER A 339 -33.60 -3.97 -4.96
CA SER A 339 -35.04 -4.19 -5.19
C SER A 339 -35.56 -3.25 -6.27
N GLN A 340 -36.67 -3.58 -6.93
CA GLN A 340 -37.22 -2.70 -7.98
C GLN A 340 -37.55 -1.30 -7.46
N ALA A 341 -38.00 -1.18 -6.22
CA ALA A 341 -38.26 0.11 -5.57
C ALA A 341 -36.97 0.92 -5.36
N GLN A 342 -35.87 0.28 -4.95
CA GLN A 342 -34.55 0.91 -4.83
C GLN A 342 -34.04 1.36 -6.20
N LYS A 343 -34.15 0.51 -7.23
CA LYS A 343 -33.76 0.87 -8.60
C LYS A 343 -34.52 2.10 -9.11
N ASN A 344 -35.83 2.13 -8.91
CA ASN A 344 -36.67 3.27 -9.28
C ASN A 344 -36.30 4.54 -8.48
N SER A 345 -35.97 4.40 -7.20
CA SER A 345 -35.57 5.51 -6.34
C SER A 345 -34.22 6.09 -6.76
N ILE A 346 -33.25 5.26 -7.13
CA ILE A 346 -31.97 5.72 -7.67
C ILE A 346 -32.18 6.44 -9.01
N LEU A 347 -32.88 5.82 -9.96
CA LEU A 347 -33.02 6.32 -11.33
C LEU A 347 -33.86 7.59 -11.44
N ASN A 348 -34.90 7.73 -10.62
CA ASN A 348 -35.79 8.90 -10.62
C ASN A 348 -35.47 9.89 -9.50
N GLY A 349 -34.55 9.52 -8.60
CA GLY A 349 -34.14 10.36 -7.49
C GLY A 349 -33.29 11.54 -7.92
N ARG A 350 -32.92 12.36 -6.93
CA ARG A 350 -32.13 13.59 -7.11
C ARG A 350 -30.86 13.39 -7.94
N TYR A 351 -30.25 12.20 -7.84
CA TYR A 351 -28.99 11.87 -8.51
C TYR A 351 -29.16 10.92 -9.70
N GLY A 352 -30.38 10.57 -10.11
CA GLY A 352 -30.59 9.64 -11.22
C GLY A 352 -30.05 10.14 -12.57
N SER A 353 -30.04 11.46 -12.78
CA SER A 353 -29.47 12.10 -13.97
C SER A 353 -27.94 12.01 -14.08
N PHE A 354 -27.25 11.53 -13.03
CA PHE A 354 -25.82 11.20 -13.04
C PHE A 354 -25.53 9.88 -13.73
N LEU A 355 -26.53 9.02 -13.83
CA LEU A 355 -26.38 7.70 -14.41
C LEU A 355 -26.64 7.80 -15.92
N SER A 356 -25.66 7.34 -16.70
CA SER A 356 -25.74 7.27 -18.17
C SER A 356 -25.62 5.85 -18.67
#